data_AF-A0A183T9T1-F1
#
_entry.id   AF-A0A183T9T1-F1
#
_cell.length_a   1.000
_cell.length_b   1.000
_cell.length_c   1.000
_cell.angle_alpha   90.00
_cell.angle_beta   90.00
_cell.angle_gamma   90.00
#
_symmetry.space_group_name_H-M   'P 1'
#
loop_
_entity.id
_entity.type
_entity.pdbx_description
1 polymer ?
#
loop_
_entity_poly.entity_id
_entity_poly.type
_entity_poly.pdbx_seq_one_letter_code
_entity_poly.pdbx_strand_id
1 'polypeptide(L)'
;MNGYRPPSSWKQCMSSLFYLHNESFNAWTHIVPIPIFLYIFLSEIFFGKPNIALSVYLFSVLCFLMGSSFAHTFCCQTSLSKDAFFIVDYIGLGIFSHGSGIAYVTFAMPLEFHSLNCFPVTSPAILLTALSCVLSMWGVFHFFRHILRLASFAVPGLLISIPVLFKVYSCYVPRQYPNGYCESSVFWSLQMLSCCAAVVFYLSRIPERFYPGKFDVIGHSHNFFHIFSLFGLYYQYQAILLDKRFHSSLSHVPSLHVVPIISILLLCLMSFYTIFYFRDLLFKEKSKKF
;
A
#
# COMPACT_ATOMS: atom_id res chain seq x y z
N MET A 1 1.68 12.47 -27.81
CA MET A 1 2.03 11.60 -26.68
C MET A 1 3.46 11.15 -26.88
N ASN A 2 4.39 11.66 -26.09
CA ASN A 2 5.83 11.41 -26.23
C ASN A 2 6.35 10.67 -24.97
N GLY A 3 7.39 9.85 -25.11
CA GLY A 3 8.07 9.23 -23.96
C GLY A 3 7.46 7.93 -23.43
N TYR A 4 6.53 7.31 -24.15
CA TYR A 4 6.03 5.96 -23.84
C TYR A 4 7.01 4.89 -24.33
N ARG A 5 7.22 3.85 -23.52
CA ARG A 5 8.08 2.72 -23.90
C ARG A 5 7.39 1.80 -24.91
N PRO A 6 8.12 1.31 -25.94
CA PRO A 6 7.61 0.28 -26.82
C PRO A 6 7.56 -1.09 -26.12
N PRO A 7 6.83 -2.07 -26.69
CA PRO A 7 6.90 -3.47 -26.28
C PRO A 7 8.35 -3.94 -26.13
N SER A 8 8.71 -4.42 -24.95
CA SER A 8 10.11 -4.64 -24.53
C SER A 8 10.30 -6.01 -23.89
N SER A 9 11.49 -6.60 -24.07
CA SER A 9 11.93 -7.80 -23.34
C SER A 9 12.22 -7.49 -21.87
N TRP A 10 12.37 -8.53 -21.03
CA TRP A 10 12.77 -8.40 -19.61
C TRP A 10 14.05 -7.56 -19.44
N LYS A 11 15.07 -7.80 -20.26
CA LYS A 11 16.34 -7.05 -20.21
C LYS A 11 16.16 -5.58 -20.58
N GLN A 12 15.33 -5.29 -21.58
CA GLN A 12 15.04 -3.91 -21.99
C GLN A 12 14.20 -3.17 -20.93
N CYS A 13 13.27 -3.85 -20.26
CA CYS A 13 12.53 -3.28 -19.13
C CYS A 13 13.48 -2.92 -17.98
N MET A 14 14.43 -3.80 -17.63
CA MET A 14 15.43 -3.50 -16.60
C MET A 14 16.34 -2.33 -17.01
N SER A 15 16.82 -2.33 -18.26
CA SER A 15 17.61 -1.23 -18.81
C SER A 15 16.87 0.11 -18.80
N SER A 16 15.52 0.07 -18.88
CA SER A 16 14.71 1.29 -18.85
C SER A 16 14.72 2.06 -17.56
N LEU A 17 15.16 1.45 -16.45
CA LEU A 17 15.40 2.18 -15.20
C LEU A 17 16.46 3.28 -15.36
N PHE A 18 17.32 3.19 -16.38
CA PHE A 18 18.45 4.10 -16.57
C PHE A 18 18.25 5.12 -17.71
N TYR A 19 17.05 5.22 -18.29
CA TYR A 19 16.69 6.30 -19.20
C TYR A 19 15.29 6.85 -18.89
N LEU A 20 14.99 8.05 -19.37
CA LEU A 20 13.77 8.76 -19.02
C LEU A 20 12.59 8.35 -19.92
N HIS A 21 11.47 7.99 -19.31
CA HIS A 21 10.20 7.62 -19.93
C HIS A 21 9.02 7.88 -18.98
N ASN A 22 7.79 7.71 -19.48
CA ASN A 22 6.52 7.98 -18.78
C ASN A 22 6.27 7.18 -17.48
N GLU A 23 7.14 6.22 -17.16
CA GLU A 23 7.02 5.38 -15.96
C GLU A 23 8.28 5.45 -15.07
N SER A 24 9.32 6.19 -15.49
CA SER A 24 10.60 6.23 -14.76
C SER A 24 10.39 6.75 -13.35
N PHE A 25 9.65 7.85 -13.21
CA PHE A 25 9.41 8.47 -11.91
C PHE A 25 8.49 7.58 -11.02
N ASN A 26 7.49 6.94 -11.62
CA ASN A 26 6.61 6.00 -10.90
C ASN A 26 7.41 4.83 -10.32
N ALA A 27 8.31 4.23 -11.12
CA ALA A 27 9.18 3.16 -10.65
C ALA A 27 10.16 3.67 -9.57
N TRP A 28 10.91 4.74 -9.85
CA TRP A 28 11.98 5.21 -8.96
C TRP A 28 11.49 5.74 -7.62
N THR A 29 10.33 6.39 -7.57
CA THR A 29 9.73 6.80 -6.28
C THR A 29 9.57 5.61 -5.34
N HIS A 30 9.28 4.41 -5.84
CA HIS A 30 9.11 3.21 -5.01
C HIS A 30 10.39 2.36 -4.90
N ILE A 31 11.34 2.49 -5.84
CA ILE A 31 12.67 1.83 -5.73
C ILE A 31 13.53 2.46 -4.64
N VAL A 32 13.61 3.80 -4.59
CA VAL A 32 14.51 4.52 -3.66
C VAL A 32 14.27 4.18 -2.18
N PRO A 33 13.02 4.04 -1.69
CA PRO A 33 12.77 3.71 -0.29
C PRO A 33 13.03 2.24 0.08
N ILE A 34 13.18 1.32 -0.89
CA ILE A 34 13.33 -0.11 -0.61
C ILE A 34 14.57 -0.39 0.27
N PRO A 35 15.79 0.07 -0.07
CA PRO A 35 16.96 -0.15 0.77
C PRO A 35 16.81 0.42 2.19
N ILE A 36 16.12 1.55 2.34
CA ILE A 36 15.87 2.20 3.63
C ILE A 36 14.98 1.33 4.50
N PHE A 37 13.81 0.93 3.99
CA PHE A 37 12.88 0.09 4.74
C PHE A 37 13.42 -1.34 4.94
N LEU A 38 14.24 -1.84 4.02
CA LEU A 38 14.93 -3.12 4.19
C LEU A 38 15.92 -3.05 5.34
N TYR A 39 16.73 -2.00 5.41
CA TYR A 39 17.63 -1.78 6.55
C TYR A 39 16.87 -1.66 7.87
N ILE A 40 15.77 -0.90 7.91
CA ILE A 40 14.91 -0.75 9.09
C ILE A 40 14.32 -2.11 9.51
N PHE A 41 13.80 -2.88 8.55
CA PHE A 41 13.25 -4.22 8.80
C PHE A 41 14.30 -5.17 9.37
N LEU A 42 15.47 -5.27 8.74
CA LEU A 42 16.56 -6.11 9.22
C LEU A 42 17.04 -5.65 10.61
N SER A 43 17.05 -4.34 10.87
CA SER A 43 17.42 -3.81 12.18
C SER A 43 16.43 -4.18 13.28
N GLU A 44 15.12 -4.14 13.01
CA GLU A 44 14.09 -4.59 13.95
C GLU A 44 14.22 -6.10 14.25
N ILE A 45 14.57 -6.91 13.25
CA ILE A 45 14.71 -8.37 13.40
C ILE A 45 15.98 -8.78 14.14
N PHE A 46 17.13 -8.20 13.76
CA PHE A 46 18.44 -8.71 14.18
C PHE A 46 19.11 -7.91 15.31
N PHE A 47 18.82 -6.61 15.42
CA PHE A 47 19.50 -5.72 16.37
C PHE A 47 18.56 -5.13 17.44
N GLY A 48 17.25 -5.22 17.24
CA GLY A 48 16.24 -4.77 18.19
C GLY A 48 15.73 -5.85 19.14
N LYS A 49 14.77 -5.47 19.99
CA LYS A 49 13.83 -6.42 20.60
C LYS A 49 12.67 -6.58 19.62
N PRO A 50 12.63 -7.67 18.81
CA PRO A 50 11.72 -7.75 17.68
C PRO A 50 10.27 -7.73 18.16
N ASN A 51 9.51 -6.74 17.69
CA ASN A 51 8.07 -6.72 17.86
C ASN A 51 7.41 -7.30 16.61
N ILE A 52 6.72 -8.43 16.75
CA ILE A 52 6.08 -9.16 15.64
C ILE A 52 5.16 -8.24 14.80
N ALA A 53 4.36 -7.39 15.44
CA ALA A 53 3.45 -6.49 14.73
C ALA A 53 4.20 -5.44 13.90
N LEU A 54 5.29 -4.87 14.44
CA LEU A 54 6.13 -3.94 13.69
C LEU A 54 6.86 -4.64 12.54
N SER A 55 7.37 -5.85 12.76
CA SER A 55 8.02 -6.66 11.72
C SER A 55 7.06 -6.98 10.58
N VAL A 56 5.82 -7.37 10.88
CA VAL A 56 4.78 -7.63 9.87
C VAL A 56 4.44 -6.36 9.08
N TYR A 57 4.34 -5.21 9.75
CA TYR A 57 4.14 -3.92 9.09
C TYR A 57 5.30 -3.55 8.17
N LEU A 58 6.55 -3.66 8.63
CA LEU A 58 7.72 -3.33 7.81
C LEU A 58 7.89 -4.27 6.62
N PHE A 59 7.60 -5.56 6.79
CA PHE A 59 7.55 -6.52 5.69
C PHE A 59 6.47 -6.16 4.67
N SER A 60 5.28 -5.76 5.14
CA SER A 60 4.19 -5.38 4.24
C SER A 60 4.49 -4.09 3.45
N VAL A 61 5.20 -3.14 4.05
CA VAL A 61 5.74 -1.95 3.36
C VAL A 61 6.67 -2.37 2.22
N LEU A 62 7.59 -3.31 2.45
CA LEU A 62 8.49 -3.83 1.42
C LEU A 62 7.70 -4.48 0.27
N CYS A 63 6.68 -5.30 0.57
CA CYS A 63 5.83 -5.90 -0.45
C CYS A 63 5.13 -4.84 -1.33
N PHE A 64 4.62 -3.75 -0.74
CA PHE A 64 4.01 -2.65 -1.48
C PHE A 64 5.01 -1.92 -2.39
N LEU A 65 6.16 -1.52 -1.84
CA LEU A 65 7.20 -0.82 -2.61
C LEU A 65 7.73 -1.69 -3.76
N MET A 66 8.00 -2.97 -3.50
CA MET A 66 8.47 -3.91 -4.52
C MET A 66 7.41 -4.21 -5.57
N GLY A 67 6.15 -4.42 -5.17
CA GLY A 67 5.05 -4.70 -6.11
C GLY A 67 4.83 -3.55 -7.08
N SER A 68 4.78 -2.32 -6.55
CA SER A 68 4.56 -1.12 -7.36
C SER A 68 5.73 -0.83 -8.31
N SER A 69 6.97 -0.86 -7.79
CA SER A 69 8.17 -0.66 -8.61
C SER A 69 8.31 -1.74 -9.70
N PHE A 70 8.00 -3.00 -9.38
CA PHE A 70 7.97 -4.10 -10.34
C PHE A 70 6.94 -3.83 -11.46
N ALA A 71 5.71 -3.48 -11.12
CA ALA A 71 4.66 -3.20 -12.11
C ALA A 71 5.07 -2.09 -13.07
N HIS A 72 5.52 -0.95 -12.54
CA HIS A 72 5.96 0.18 -13.37
C HIS A 72 7.23 -0.09 -14.16
N THR A 73 8.11 -0.98 -13.70
CA THR A 73 9.31 -1.39 -14.46
C THR A 73 8.96 -2.26 -15.65
N PHE A 74 8.06 -3.24 -15.49
CA PHE A 74 7.79 -4.27 -16.49
C PHE A 74 6.49 -4.08 -17.30
N CYS A 75 5.72 -3.01 -17.08
CA CYS A 75 4.42 -2.78 -17.72
C CYS A 75 4.44 -2.60 -19.25
N CYS A 76 5.62 -2.59 -19.89
CA CYS A 76 5.78 -2.42 -21.34
C CYS A 76 6.10 -3.72 -22.08
N GLN A 77 5.74 -4.91 -21.58
CA GLN A 77 5.95 -6.17 -22.31
C GLN A 77 4.81 -6.47 -23.30
N THR A 78 3.72 -7.06 -22.82
CA THR A 78 2.47 -7.28 -23.56
C THR A 78 1.31 -6.73 -22.75
N SER A 79 0.15 -6.52 -23.37
CA SER A 79 -1.05 -6.07 -22.65
C SER A 79 -1.44 -7.04 -21.53
N LEU A 80 -1.33 -8.36 -21.77
CA LEU A 80 -1.64 -9.38 -20.76
C LEU A 80 -0.63 -9.36 -19.60
N SER A 81 0.67 -9.26 -19.90
CA SER A 81 1.71 -9.14 -18.88
C SER A 81 1.57 -7.87 -18.06
N LYS A 82 1.22 -6.75 -18.70
CA LYS A 82 0.92 -5.49 -18.02
C LYS A 82 -0.18 -5.67 -16.98
N ASP A 83 -1.31 -6.27 -17.36
CA ASP A 83 -2.41 -6.53 -16.43
C ASP A 83 -1.98 -7.42 -15.27
N ALA A 84 -1.19 -8.48 -15.54
CA ALA A 84 -0.62 -9.35 -14.52
C ALA A 84 0.26 -8.59 -13.53
N PHE A 85 1.15 -7.73 -14.03
CA PHE A 85 2.11 -7.00 -13.20
C PHE A 85 1.42 -5.94 -12.33
N PHE A 86 0.40 -5.25 -12.84
CA PHE A 86 -0.38 -4.34 -12.00
C PHE A 86 -1.22 -5.06 -10.94
N ILE A 87 -1.57 -6.33 -11.14
CA ILE A 87 -2.18 -7.12 -10.06
C ILE A 87 -1.16 -7.45 -8.96
N VAL A 88 0.13 -7.62 -9.28
CA VAL A 88 1.17 -7.73 -8.25
C VAL A 88 1.25 -6.46 -7.40
N ASP A 89 1.15 -5.28 -8.01
CA ASP A 89 1.07 -3.99 -7.29
C ASP A 89 -0.17 -3.94 -6.36
N TYR A 90 -1.34 -4.32 -6.88
CA TYR A 90 -2.57 -4.40 -6.09
C TYR A 90 -2.51 -5.38 -4.92
N ILE A 91 -1.88 -6.54 -5.12
CA ILE A 91 -1.63 -7.50 -4.05
C ILE A 91 -0.74 -6.84 -3.00
N GLY A 92 0.39 -6.23 -3.40
CA GLY A 92 1.32 -5.52 -2.51
C GLY A 92 0.64 -4.45 -1.66
N LEU A 93 -0.20 -3.61 -2.27
CA LEU A 93 -1.02 -2.60 -1.58
C LEU A 93 -1.97 -3.22 -0.55
N GLY A 94 -2.55 -4.38 -0.86
CA GLY A 94 -3.38 -5.14 0.08
C GLY A 94 -2.61 -5.72 1.26
N ILE A 95 -1.42 -6.30 1.03
CA ILE A 95 -0.52 -6.76 2.10
C ILE A 95 -0.20 -5.58 3.03
N PHE A 96 0.17 -4.43 2.44
CA PHE A 96 0.48 -3.22 3.18
C PHE A 96 -0.70 -2.70 4.01
N SER A 97 -1.90 -2.68 3.43
CA SER A 97 -3.13 -2.28 4.13
C SER A 97 -3.40 -3.17 5.34
N HIS A 98 -3.16 -4.49 5.21
CA HIS A 98 -3.32 -5.42 6.33
C HIS A 98 -2.26 -5.23 7.43
N GLY A 99 -0.98 -5.13 7.06
CA GLY A 99 0.09 -4.86 8.02
C GLY A 99 -0.12 -3.53 8.76
N SER A 100 -0.62 -2.50 8.06
CA SER A 100 -1.05 -1.24 8.66
C SER A 100 -2.18 -1.43 9.68
N GLY A 101 -3.20 -2.22 9.35
CA GLY A 101 -4.28 -2.54 10.28
C GLY A 101 -3.79 -3.24 11.54
N ILE A 102 -2.88 -4.22 11.42
CA ILE A 102 -2.25 -4.87 12.59
C ILE A 102 -1.50 -3.85 13.43
N ALA A 103 -0.69 -2.99 12.82
CA ALA A 103 0.05 -1.95 13.53
C ALA A 103 -0.89 -0.96 14.24
N TYR A 104 -2.00 -0.59 13.60
CA TYR A 104 -2.96 0.36 14.19
C TYR A 104 -3.66 -0.26 15.40
N VAL A 105 -4.11 -1.51 15.30
CA VAL A 105 -4.74 -2.21 16.43
C VAL A 105 -3.75 -2.41 17.58
N THR A 106 -2.48 -2.68 17.25
CA THR A 106 -1.45 -2.98 18.27
C THR A 106 -0.91 -1.73 18.96
N PHE A 107 -0.70 -0.64 18.21
CA PHE A 107 0.01 0.55 18.71
C PHE A 107 -0.86 1.80 18.76
N ALA A 108 -1.76 2.00 17.80
CA ALA A 108 -2.44 3.28 17.61
C ALA A 108 -3.86 3.33 18.18
N MET A 109 -4.34 2.24 18.79
CA MET A 109 -5.70 2.17 19.31
C MET A 109 -5.93 3.21 20.41
N PRO A 110 -7.04 3.97 20.33
CA PRO A 110 -7.46 4.84 21.41
C PRO A 110 -7.62 4.09 22.73
N LEU A 111 -7.26 4.74 23.84
CA LEU A 111 -7.34 4.14 25.18
C LEU A 111 -8.78 3.77 25.54
N GLU A 112 -9.76 4.53 25.04
CA GLU A 112 -11.19 4.32 25.20
C GLU A 112 -11.68 3.01 24.57
N PHE A 113 -10.96 2.52 23.56
CA PHE A 113 -11.33 1.33 22.81
C PHE A 113 -10.50 0.11 23.17
N HIS A 114 -9.61 0.20 24.16
CA HIS A 114 -8.73 -0.91 24.55
C HIS A 114 -9.50 -2.12 25.13
N SER A 115 -10.69 -1.89 25.69
CA SER A 115 -11.59 -2.93 26.20
C SER A 115 -12.49 -3.55 25.11
N LEU A 116 -12.62 -2.89 23.96
CA LEU A 116 -13.34 -3.42 22.81
C LEU A 116 -12.37 -4.30 22.04
N ASN A 117 -12.69 -5.58 21.88
CA ASN A 117 -11.91 -6.49 21.04
C ASN A 117 -12.08 -6.11 19.55
N CYS A 118 -11.52 -4.98 19.14
CA CYS A 118 -11.67 -4.33 17.83
C CYS A 118 -10.85 -5.01 16.71
N PHE A 119 -10.21 -6.14 17.00
CA PHE A 119 -9.55 -6.99 16.01
C PHE A 119 -10.40 -7.39 14.78
N PRO A 120 -11.74 -7.48 14.81
CA PRO A 120 -12.54 -7.71 13.61
C PRO A 120 -12.38 -6.65 12.51
N VAL A 121 -11.86 -5.45 12.83
CA VAL A 121 -11.68 -4.33 11.90
C VAL A 121 -10.53 -4.56 10.89
N THR A 122 -9.62 -5.53 11.12
CA THR A 122 -8.51 -5.82 10.18
C THR A 122 -8.85 -6.85 9.11
N SER A 123 -9.94 -7.61 9.27
CA SER A 123 -10.40 -8.63 8.31
C SER A 123 -10.98 -8.10 6.99
N PRO A 124 -11.66 -6.92 6.94
CA PRO A 124 -12.24 -6.40 5.70
C PRO A 124 -11.21 -6.03 4.63
N ALA A 125 -10.00 -5.59 5.02
CA ALA A 125 -8.97 -5.19 4.05
C ALA A 125 -8.48 -6.34 3.16
N ILE A 126 -8.42 -7.56 3.67
CA ILE A 126 -8.00 -8.72 2.89
C ILE A 126 -9.14 -9.21 1.99
N LEU A 127 -10.37 -9.27 2.51
CA LEU A 127 -11.53 -9.66 1.71
C LEU A 127 -11.76 -8.66 0.57
N LEU A 128 -11.57 -7.37 0.82
CA LEU A 128 -11.71 -6.32 -0.18
C LEU A 128 -10.52 -6.26 -1.15
N THR A 129 -9.30 -6.58 -0.72
CA THR A 129 -8.15 -6.79 -1.64
C THR A 129 -8.35 -8.03 -2.52
N ALA A 130 -8.84 -9.14 -1.95
CA ALA A 130 -9.14 -10.34 -2.73
C ALA A 130 -10.23 -10.03 -3.77
N LEU A 131 -11.26 -9.28 -3.37
CA LEU A 131 -12.28 -8.77 -4.28
C LEU A 131 -11.68 -7.85 -5.36
N SER A 132 -10.74 -6.96 -5.03
CA SER A 132 -10.10 -6.06 -6.00
C SER A 132 -9.29 -6.80 -7.06
N CYS A 133 -8.59 -7.87 -6.68
CA CYS A 133 -7.84 -8.73 -7.58
C CYS A 133 -8.79 -9.47 -8.52
N VAL A 134 -9.84 -10.09 -7.97
CA VAL A 134 -10.87 -10.80 -8.75
C VAL A 134 -11.58 -9.85 -9.72
N LEU A 135 -11.99 -8.67 -9.28
CA LEU A 135 -12.64 -7.67 -10.12
C LEU A 135 -11.71 -7.07 -11.17
N SER A 136 -10.41 -7.01 -10.90
CA SER A 136 -9.41 -6.57 -11.89
C SER A 136 -9.17 -7.63 -12.97
N MET A 137 -9.33 -8.92 -12.62
CA MET A 137 -9.27 -10.05 -13.57
C MET A 137 -10.60 -10.25 -14.33
N TRP A 138 -11.75 -9.94 -13.71
CA TRP A 138 -13.06 -10.18 -14.33
C TRP A 138 -13.49 -9.10 -15.31
N GLY A 139 -13.56 -9.53 -16.57
CA GLY A 139 -13.95 -8.75 -17.75
C GLY A 139 -15.35 -8.13 -17.70
N VAL A 140 -16.25 -8.68 -16.89
CA VAL A 140 -17.71 -8.54 -17.07
C VAL A 140 -18.24 -7.12 -16.81
N PHE A 141 -17.60 -6.35 -15.93
CA PHE A 141 -18.04 -5.00 -15.57
C PHE A 141 -17.10 -3.91 -16.09
N HIS A 142 -16.83 -3.88 -17.41
CA HIS A 142 -15.93 -2.88 -18.01
C HIS A 142 -16.24 -1.43 -17.59
N PHE A 143 -17.52 -1.08 -17.46
CA PHE A 143 -17.95 0.28 -17.07
C PHE A 143 -17.65 0.60 -15.59
N PHE A 144 -17.88 -0.34 -14.68
CA PHE A 144 -17.69 -0.12 -13.23
C PHE A 144 -16.31 -0.55 -12.72
N ARG A 145 -15.49 -1.21 -13.53
CA ARG A 145 -14.19 -1.79 -13.11
C ARG A 145 -13.31 -0.79 -12.37
N HIS A 146 -13.19 0.42 -12.89
CA HIS A 146 -12.38 1.48 -12.26
C HIS A 146 -12.93 1.89 -10.89
N ILE A 147 -14.24 2.07 -10.78
CA ILE A 147 -14.93 2.47 -9.55
C ILE A 147 -14.81 1.36 -8.50
N LEU A 148 -15.10 0.12 -8.87
CA LEU A 148 -15.03 -1.00 -7.95
C LEU A 148 -13.60 -1.25 -7.46
N ARG A 149 -12.60 -1.11 -8.36
CA ARG A 149 -11.18 -1.17 -7.97
C ARG A 149 -10.82 -0.07 -6.98
N LEU A 150 -11.19 1.18 -7.26
CA LEU A 150 -10.93 2.28 -6.33
C LEU A 150 -11.61 2.05 -4.98
N ALA A 151 -12.89 1.67 -4.99
CA ALA A 151 -13.66 1.39 -3.78
C ALA A 151 -13.05 0.26 -2.95
N SER A 152 -12.55 -0.79 -3.60
CA SER A 152 -11.93 -1.94 -2.93
C SER A 152 -10.64 -1.63 -2.17
N PHE A 153 -9.99 -0.49 -2.44
CA PHE A 153 -8.85 0.00 -1.64
C PHE A 153 -9.25 1.15 -0.71
N ALA A 154 -10.09 2.07 -1.17
CA ALA A 154 -10.50 3.24 -0.40
C ALA A 154 -11.35 2.86 0.82
N VAL A 155 -12.35 2.00 0.66
CA VAL A 155 -13.25 1.58 1.75
C VAL A 155 -12.48 0.91 2.90
N PRO A 156 -11.66 -0.13 2.68
CA PRO A 156 -10.91 -0.72 3.79
C PRO A 156 -9.88 0.24 4.39
N GLY A 157 -9.24 1.09 3.59
CA GLY A 157 -8.34 2.12 4.10
C GLY A 157 -9.03 3.09 5.06
N LEU A 158 -10.25 3.53 4.73
CA LEU A 158 -11.06 4.38 5.59
C LEU A 158 -11.47 3.66 6.88
N LEU A 159 -11.98 2.42 6.77
CA LEU A 159 -12.43 1.63 7.92
C LEU A 159 -11.30 1.36 8.92
N ILE A 160 -10.12 0.95 8.42
CA ILE A 160 -8.94 0.73 9.27
C ILE A 160 -8.46 2.02 9.92
N SER A 161 -8.65 3.17 9.26
CA SER A 161 -8.21 4.47 9.79
C SER A 161 -9.15 5.06 10.85
N ILE A 162 -10.34 4.49 11.09
CA ILE A 162 -11.31 5.02 12.08
C ILE A 162 -10.69 5.21 13.48
N PRO A 163 -9.98 4.23 14.08
CA PRO A 163 -9.39 4.41 15.40
C PRO A 163 -8.34 5.52 15.44
N VAL A 164 -7.53 5.64 14.38
CA VAL A 164 -6.53 6.71 14.24
C VAL A 164 -7.20 8.07 14.11
N LEU A 165 -8.26 8.18 13.30
CA LEU A 165 -9.04 9.42 13.17
C LEU A 165 -9.67 9.83 14.51
N PHE A 166 -10.19 8.87 15.27
CA PHE A 166 -10.72 9.13 16.61
C PHE A 166 -9.61 9.61 17.57
N LYS A 167 -8.42 9.00 17.53
CA LYS A 167 -7.26 9.45 18.33
C LYS A 167 -6.87 10.88 17.97
N VAL A 168 -6.72 11.18 16.68
CA VAL A 168 -6.41 12.53 16.19
C VAL A 168 -7.43 13.53 16.74
N TYR A 169 -8.73 13.27 16.50
CA TYR A 169 -9.80 14.12 17.02
C TYR A 169 -9.68 14.33 18.54
N SER A 170 -9.54 13.23 19.29
CA SER A 170 -9.52 13.27 20.75
C SER A 170 -8.32 14.04 21.32
N CYS A 171 -7.16 13.98 20.67
CA CYS A 171 -5.97 14.72 21.06
C CYS A 171 -6.03 16.22 20.77
N TYR A 172 -6.88 16.68 19.84
CA TYR A 172 -7.12 18.10 19.58
C TYR A 172 -8.30 18.68 20.36
N VAL A 173 -9.17 17.84 20.92
CA VAL A 173 -10.22 18.26 21.86
C VAL A 173 -9.65 18.35 23.28
N PRO A 174 -10.07 19.31 24.13
CA PRO A 174 -9.60 19.41 25.50
C PRO A 174 -9.98 18.17 26.32
N ARG A 175 -9.06 17.21 26.38
CA ARG A 175 -9.14 15.99 27.19
C ARG A 175 -7.79 15.76 27.87
N GLN A 176 -7.82 15.17 29.06
CA GLN A 176 -6.61 14.79 29.77
C GLN A 176 -6.18 13.39 29.34
N TYR A 177 -5.03 13.31 28.67
CA TYR A 177 -4.36 12.06 28.34
C TYR A 177 -3.00 11.98 29.04
N PRO A 178 -2.47 10.76 29.27
CA PRO A 178 -1.12 10.60 29.80
C PRO A 178 -0.07 11.29 28.93
N ASN A 179 1.00 11.76 29.55
CA ASN A 179 2.13 12.38 28.84
C ASN A 179 2.66 11.45 27.73
N GLY A 180 2.93 12.02 26.56
CA GLY A 180 3.42 11.27 25.38
C GLY A 180 2.33 10.64 24.51
N TYR A 181 1.09 10.46 25.00
CA TYR A 181 0.02 9.80 24.23
C TYR A 181 -0.31 10.51 22.90
N CYS A 182 -0.37 11.84 22.95
CA CYS A 182 -0.78 12.67 21.82
C CYS A 182 0.39 13.12 20.92
N GLU A 183 1.64 12.73 21.19
CA GLU A 183 2.79 13.14 20.36
C GLU A 183 2.67 12.66 18.91
N SER A 184 2.11 11.46 18.70
CA SER A 184 1.89 10.91 17.37
C SER A 184 0.77 11.59 16.58
N SER A 185 -0.12 12.36 17.23
CA SER A 185 -1.30 12.98 16.60
C SER A 185 -0.94 13.91 15.44
N VAL A 186 0.19 14.61 15.52
CA VAL A 186 0.70 15.48 14.45
C VAL A 186 1.06 14.66 13.22
N PHE A 187 1.79 13.54 13.41
CA PHE A 187 2.17 12.65 12.32
C PHE A 187 0.97 11.91 11.73
N TRP A 188 0.02 11.46 12.56
CA TRP A 188 -1.25 10.92 12.08
C TRP A 188 -2.04 11.95 11.23
N SER A 189 -2.05 13.22 11.63
CA SER A 189 -2.70 14.29 10.86
C SER A 189 -2.02 14.52 9.50
N LEU A 190 -0.69 14.56 9.47
CA LEU A 190 0.10 14.72 8.24
C LEU A 190 -0.06 13.51 7.30
N GLN A 191 -0.15 12.30 7.86
CA GLN A 191 -0.47 11.12 7.08
C GLN A 191 -1.84 11.25 6.42
N MET A 192 -2.88 11.62 7.17
CA MET A 192 -4.24 11.76 6.62
C MET A 192 -4.28 12.81 5.50
N LEU A 193 -3.62 13.96 5.71
CA LEU A 193 -3.50 14.99 4.68
C LEU A 193 -2.78 14.47 3.42
N SER A 194 -1.70 13.71 3.60
CA SER A 194 -0.94 13.11 2.50
C SER A 194 -1.79 12.07 1.73
N CYS A 195 -2.54 11.23 2.44
CA CYS A 195 -3.47 10.28 1.82
C CYS A 195 -4.57 11.00 1.02
N CYS A 196 -5.16 12.07 1.58
CA CYS A 196 -6.14 12.89 0.87
C CYS A 196 -5.56 13.51 -0.39
N ALA A 197 -4.35 14.08 -0.31
CA ALA A 197 -3.67 14.64 -1.47
C ALA A 197 -3.41 13.57 -2.55
N ALA A 198 -2.91 12.39 -2.16
CA ALA A 198 -2.69 11.28 -3.09
C ALA A 198 -3.97 10.91 -3.84
N VAL A 199 -5.09 10.74 -3.13
CA VAL A 199 -6.40 10.42 -3.73
C VAL A 199 -6.86 11.53 -4.68
N VAL A 200 -6.70 12.80 -4.29
CA VAL A 200 -7.07 13.95 -5.15
C VAL A 200 -6.28 13.95 -6.45
N PHE A 201 -4.96 13.76 -6.42
CA PHE A 201 -4.15 13.70 -7.64
C PHE A 201 -4.52 12.49 -8.50
N TYR A 202 -4.69 11.30 -7.89
CA TYR A 202 -5.07 10.09 -8.62
C TYR A 202 -6.40 10.26 -9.37
N LEU A 203 -7.42 10.80 -8.70
CA LEU A 203 -8.77 10.95 -9.27
C LEU A 203 -8.89 12.12 -10.25
N SER A 204 -8.27 13.27 -9.94
CA SER A 204 -8.45 14.49 -10.71
C SER A 204 -7.71 14.48 -12.06
N ARG A 205 -6.64 13.68 -12.18
CA ARG A 205 -5.74 13.64 -13.34
C ARG A 205 -5.10 15.00 -13.66
N ILE A 206 -4.91 15.82 -12.63
CA ILE A 206 -4.26 17.14 -12.72
C ILE A 206 -2.76 16.96 -12.50
N PRO A 207 -1.89 17.61 -13.31
CA PRO A 207 -2.18 18.65 -14.29
C PRO A 207 -2.40 18.17 -15.75
N GLU A 208 -2.17 16.91 -16.08
CA GLU A 208 -2.21 16.39 -17.46
C GLU A 208 -3.58 16.52 -18.13
N ARG A 209 -4.65 16.58 -17.33
CA ARG A 209 -6.01 16.87 -17.80
C ARG A 209 -6.13 18.25 -18.47
N PHE A 210 -5.40 19.25 -17.96
CA PHE A 210 -5.44 20.62 -18.49
C PHE A 210 -4.40 20.87 -19.58
N TYR A 211 -3.29 20.13 -19.55
CA TYR A 211 -2.21 20.27 -20.52
C TYR A 211 -1.77 18.92 -21.09
N PRO A 212 -2.59 18.31 -21.98
CA PRO A 212 -2.25 17.03 -22.60
C PRO A 212 -0.91 17.11 -23.34
N GLY A 213 -0.04 16.10 -23.18
CA GLY A 213 1.26 16.04 -23.85
C GLY A 213 2.42 16.75 -23.12
N LYS A 214 2.14 17.68 -22.18
CA LYS A 214 3.20 18.40 -21.45
C LYS A 214 3.81 17.58 -20.31
N PHE A 215 3.00 16.75 -19.68
CA PHE A 215 3.35 15.98 -18.48
C PHE A 215 3.49 14.49 -18.76
N ASP A 216 3.70 14.09 -20.01
CA ASP A 216 3.73 12.67 -20.41
C ASP A 216 4.88 11.89 -19.73
N VAL A 217 5.98 12.56 -19.39
CA VAL A 217 7.19 11.93 -18.82
C VAL A 217 7.30 12.14 -17.31
N ILE A 218 7.04 13.36 -16.84
CA ILE A 218 7.16 13.75 -15.44
C ILE A 218 6.12 14.81 -15.09
N GLY A 219 5.70 14.84 -13.83
CA GLY A 219 4.76 15.82 -13.29
C GLY A 219 3.30 15.54 -13.63
N HIS A 220 2.97 14.33 -14.10
CA HIS A 220 1.57 13.92 -14.22
C HIS A 220 1.02 13.47 -12.85
N SER A 221 -0.29 13.41 -12.72
CA SER A 221 -0.98 13.18 -11.45
C SER A 221 -0.56 11.88 -10.76
N HIS A 222 -0.28 10.84 -11.53
CA HIS A 222 0.20 9.56 -10.98
C HIS A 222 1.58 9.69 -10.31
N ASN A 223 2.48 10.58 -10.77
CA ASN A 223 3.73 10.88 -10.06
C ASN A 223 3.44 11.49 -8.69
N PHE A 224 2.52 12.46 -8.63
CA PHE A 224 2.12 13.09 -7.37
C PHE A 224 1.43 12.11 -6.44
N PHE A 225 0.58 11.22 -6.97
CA PHE A 225 0.00 10.12 -6.20
C PHE A 225 1.07 9.29 -5.50
N HIS A 226 2.14 8.88 -6.21
CA HIS A 226 3.24 8.13 -5.59
C HIS A 226 4.00 8.97 -4.54
N ILE A 227 4.30 10.25 -4.82
CA ILE A 227 4.98 11.13 -3.85
C ILE A 227 4.17 11.25 -2.55
N PHE A 228 2.89 11.60 -2.64
CA PHE A 228 2.05 11.79 -1.46
C PHE A 228 1.77 10.46 -0.74
N SER A 229 1.73 9.34 -1.45
CA SER A 229 1.66 8.01 -0.83
C SER A 229 2.91 7.70 0.00
N LEU A 230 4.10 8.11 -0.46
CA LEU A 230 5.35 7.94 0.30
C LEU A 230 5.44 8.87 1.50
N PHE A 231 4.97 10.12 1.38
CA PHE A 231 4.83 11.00 2.54
C PHE A 231 3.85 10.41 3.56
N GLY A 232 2.71 9.88 3.10
CA GLY A 232 1.77 9.15 3.95
C GLY A 232 2.44 7.99 4.68
N LEU A 233 3.18 7.14 3.97
CA LEU A 233 3.94 6.03 4.54
C LEU A 233 4.98 6.50 5.58
N TYR A 234 5.73 7.56 5.27
CA TYR A 234 6.73 8.11 6.19
C TYR A 234 6.09 8.61 7.49
N TYR A 235 5.03 9.41 7.40
CA TYR A 235 4.34 9.93 8.57
C TYR A 235 3.65 8.83 9.37
N GLN A 236 3.06 7.84 8.69
CA GLN A 236 2.51 6.64 9.33
C GLN A 236 3.57 5.91 10.16
N TYR A 237 4.76 5.68 9.58
CA TYR A 237 5.85 5.01 10.27
C TYR A 237 6.31 5.79 11.51
N GLN A 238 6.48 7.11 11.41
CA GLN A 238 6.83 7.96 12.56
C GLN A 238 5.78 7.89 13.67
N ALA A 239 4.50 7.96 13.30
CA ALA A 239 3.40 7.89 14.26
C ALA A 239 3.37 6.53 14.98
N ILE A 240 3.55 5.42 14.25
CA ILE A 240 3.65 4.07 14.79
C ILE A 240 4.82 3.95 15.78
N LEU A 241 5.98 4.53 15.48
CA LEU A 241 7.13 4.47 16.39
C LEU A 241 6.87 5.21 17.71
N LEU A 242 6.25 6.39 17.66
CA LEU A 242 5.88 7.14 18.86
C LEU A 242 4.86 6.36 19.70
N ASP A 243 3.87 5.77 19.04
CA ASP A 243 2.84 4.97 19.69
C ASP A 243 3.39 3.67 20.29
N LYS A 244 4.30 2.98 19.59
CA LYS A 244 5.04 1.83 20.13
C LYS A 244 5.83 2.21 21.39
N ARG A 245 6.50 3.37 21.38
CA ARG A 245 7.27 3.87 22.55
C ARG A 245 6.34 4.16 23.73
N PHE A 246 5.21 4.82 23.48
CA PHE A 246 4.20 5.08 24.51
C PHE A 246 3.69 3.78 25.14
N HIS A 247 3.27 2.80 24.35
CA HIS A 247 2.78 1.52 24.87
C HIS A 247 3.84 0.71 25.61
N SER A 248 5.09 0.76 25.16
CA SER A 248 6.21 0.10 25.86
C SER A 248 6.42 0.64 27.28
N SER A 249 6.01 1.89 27.55
CA SER A 249 6.07 2.50 28.89
C SER A 249 4.95 2.05 29.84
N LEU A 250 3.85 1.52 29.31
CA LEU A 250 2.62 1.21 30.06
C LEU A 250 2.54 -0.22 30.62
N SER A 251 3.55 -1.06 30.39
CA SER A 251 3.64 -2.47 30.87
C SER A 251 2.49 -3.42 30.47
N HIS A 252 1.43 -2.92 29.83
CA HIS A 252 0.35 -3.71 29.23
C HIS A 252 0.56 -3.79 27.72
N VAL A 253 1.09 -4.91 27.25
CA VAL A 253 1.09 -5.25 25.83
C VAL A 253 -0.15 -6.10 25.58
N PRO A 254 -1.13 -5.65 24.78
CA PRO A 254 -2.23 -6.51 24.38
C PRO A 254 -1.64 -7.74 23.66
N SER A 255 -2.02 -8.92 24.12
CA SER A 255 -1.61 -10.20 23.53
C SER A 255 -2.14 -10.27 22.10
N LEU A 256 -1.23 -10.50 21.15
CA LEU A 256 -1.54 -10.67 19.73
C LEU A 256 -2.32 -11.98 19.55
N HIS A 257 -3.65 -11.94 19.64
CA HIS A 257 -4.47 -13.14 19.50
C HIS A 257 -4.84 -13.41 18.03
N VAL A 258 -4.32 -14.52 17.49
CA VAL A 258 -4.86 -15.49 16.48
C VAL A 258 -5.37 -14.97 15.10
N VAL A 259 -5.69 -13.69 14.92
CA VAL A 259 -6.20 -13.09 13.67
C VAL A 259 -5.18 -13.00 12.49
N PRO A 260 -3.84 -12.99 12.68
CA PRO A 260 -2.91 -12.95 11.56
C PRO A 260 -2.98 -14.18 10.63
N ILE A 261 -3.36 -15.36 11.14
CA ILE A 261 -3.13 -16.62 10.40
C ILE A 261 -4.12 -16.80 9.24
N ILE A 262 -5.43 -16.68 9.49
CA ILE A 262 -6.47 -16.86 8.45
C ILE A 262 -6.33 -15.80 7.36
N SER A 263 -6.04 -14.58 7.79
CA SER A 263 -5.78 -13.41 6.97
C SER A 263 -4.60 -13.63 6.00
N ILE A 264 -3.47 -14.11 6.52
CA ILE A 264 -2.28 -14.46 5.72
C ILE A 264 -2.57 -15.63 4.78
N LEU A 265 -3.29 -16.66 5.23
CA LEU A 265 -3.64 -17.81 4.39
C LEU A 265 -4.50 -17.42 3.19
N LEU A 266 -5.50 -16.54 3.37
CA LEU A 266 -6.33 -16.03 2.28
C LEU A 266 -5.52 -15.22 1.27
N LEU A 267 -4.64 -14.34 1.75
CA LEU A 267 -3.75 -13.56 0.89
C LEU A 267 -2.80 -14.46 0.08
N CYS A 268 -2.22 -15.47 0.71
CA CYS A 268 -1.39 -16.47 0.04
C CYS A 268 -2.20 -17.21 -1.02
N LEU A 269 -3.39 -17.71 -0.70
CA LEU A 269 -4.24 -18.46 -1.62
C LEU A 269 -4.66 -17.62 -2.84
N MET A 270 -4.97 -16.34 -2.64
CA MET A 270 -5.30 -15.41 -3.74
C MET A 270 -4.08 -15.07 -4.61
N SER A 271 -2.90 -14.94 -4.00
CA SER A 271 -1.64 -14.76 -4.72
C SER A 271 -1.35 -15.99 -5.59
N PHE A 272 -1.51 -17.19 -5.04
CA PHE A 272 -1.39 -18.44 -5.78
C PHE A 272 -2.39 -18.50 -6.94
N TYR A 273 -3.68 -18.27 -6.68
CA TYR A 273 -4.71 -18.27 -7.73
C TYR A 273 -4.38 -17.31 -8.87
N THR A 274 -3.96 -16.08 -8.55
CA THR A 274 -3.57 -15.07 -9.53
C THR A 274 -2.40 -15.55 -10.39
N ILE A 275 -1.37 -16.13 -9.77
CA ILE A 275 -0.21 -16.68 -10.48
C ILE A 275 -0.67 -17.79 -11.45
N PHE A 276 -1.49 -18.73 -10.99
CA PHE A 276 -2.00 -19.82 -11.84
C PHE A 276 -2.86 -19.30 -13.00
N TYR A 277 -3.76 -18.35 -12.73
CA TYR A 277 -4.62 -17.76 -13.75
C TYR A 277 -3.82 -17.08 -14.87
N PHE A 278 -2.87 -16.20 -14.53
CA PHE A 278 -2.04 -15.53 -15.53
C PHE A 278 -1.07 -16.47 -16.22
N ARG A 279 -0.53 -17.46 -15.51
CA ARG A 279 0.29 -18.50 -16.11
C ARG A 279 -0.47 -19.20 -17.23
N ASP A 280 -1.69 -19.65 -16.97
CA ASP A 280 -2.50 -20.39 -17.96
C ASP A 280 -2.90 -19.50 -19.15
N LEU A 281 -3.20 -18.21 -18.91
CA LEU A 281 -3.46 -17.26 -19.98
C LEU A 281 -2.22 -16.98 -20.85
N LEU A 282 -1.06 -16.77 -20.22
CA LEU A 282 0.20 -16.54 -20.93
C LEU A 282 0.61 -17.77 -21.75
N PHE A 283 0.35 -18.99 -21.25
CA PHE A 283 0.54 -20.22 -22.03
C PHE A 283 -0.37 -20.27 -23.25
N LYS A 284 -1.67 -19.97 -23.09
CA LYS A 284 -2.64 -19.91 -24.20
C LYS A 284 -2.30 -18.82 -25.21
N GLU A 285 -1.76 -17.69 -24.79
CA GLU A 285 -1.32 -16.63 -25.69
C GLU A 285 -0.11 -17.06 -26.52
N LYS A 286 0.87 -17.74 -25.89
CA LYS A 286 2.02 -18.30 -26.61
C LYS A 286 1.62 -19.40 -27.58
N SER A 287 0.68 -20.28 -27.21
CA SER A 287 0.23 -21.37 -28.09
C SER A 287 -0.58 -20.90 -29.30
N LYS A 288 -1.12 -19.67 -29.29
CA LYS A 288 -1.81 -19.06 -30.44
C LYS A 288 -0.85 -18.40 -31.44
N LYS A 289 0.43 -18.25 -31.09
CA LYS A 289 1.46 -17.65 -31.95
C LYS A 289 2.27 -18.70 -32.74
N PHE A 290 1.94 -19.98 -32.55
CA PHE A 290 2.44 -21.13 -33.32
C PHE A 290 1.26 -21.78 -34.03
#